data_AF-A0A939PAA5-F1
#
_entry.id   AF-A0A939PAA5-F1
#
_cell.length_a   1.000
_cell.length_b   1.000
_cell.length_c   1.000
_cell.angle_alpha   90.00
_cell.angle_beta   90.00
_cell.angle_gamma   90.00
#
_symmetry.space_group_name_H-M   'P 1'
#
loop_
_entity.id
_entity.type
_entity.pdbx_description
1 polymer ?
#
loop_
_entity_poly.entity_id
_entity_poly.type
_entity_poly.pdbx_seq_one_letter_code
_entity_poly.pdbx_strand_id
1 'polypeptide(L)' 'MLPDRRNAKTSCSPREIEVLRRVAEGMTDDQIARTLGISRRTVRTHLERIFKKHGLHSRAAAVGILRNDQW' A
#
# COMPACT_ATOMS: atom_id res chain seq x y z
N MET A 1 -24.32 -5.39 9.65
CA MET A 1 -23.56 -5.28 8.38
C MET A 1 -22.22 -5.97 8.60
N LEU A 2 -22.10 -7.25 8.22
CA LEU A 2 -20.86 -8.03 8.36
C LEU A 2 -19.94 -7.66 7.18
N PRO A 3 -18.64 -7.36 7.39
CA PRO A 3 -17.74 -7.09 6.27
C PRO A 3 -17.64 -8.34 5.38
N ASP A 4 -17.80 -8.16 4.07
CA ASP A 4 -17.65 -9.22 3.07
C ASP A 4 -16.26 -9.87 3.26
N ARG A 5 -16.27 -11.15 3.67
CA ARG A 5 -15.04 -11.91 3.96
C ARG A 5 -14.13 -12.10 2.72
N ARG A 6 -14.61 -11.81 1.50
CA ARG A 6 -13.77 -11.83 0.29
C ARG A 6 -12.94 -10.55 0.16
N ASN A 7 -13.40 -9.43 0.71
CA ASN A 7 -12.66 -8.17 0.67
C ASN A 7 -11.59 -8.05 1.77
N ALA A 8 -11.71 -8.78 2.88
CA ALA A 8 -10.73 -8.70 3.97
C ALA A 8 -9.30 -9.14 3.59
N LYS A 9 -9.12 -9.97 2.55
CA LYS A 9 -7.80 -10.36 2.03
C LYS A 9 -7.18 -9.31 1.11
N THR A 10 -8.01 -8.52 0.45
CA THR A 10 -7.61 -7.41 -0.42
C THR A 10 -7.52 -6.09 0.34
N SER A 11 -8.15 -5.98 1.52
CA SER A 11 -8.08 -4.74 2.30
C SER A 11 -6.68 -4.45 2.83
N CYS A 12 -6.23 -3.23 2.57
CA CYS A 12 -4.98 -2.72 3.11
C CYS A 12 -5.16 -2.37 4.59
N SER A 13 -4.16 -2.67 5.42
CA SER A 13 -4.10 -2.14 6.79
C SER A 13 -3.91 -0.62 6.76
N PRO A 14 -4.27 0.11 7.82
CA PRO A 14 -4.10 1.56 7.87
C PRO A 14 -2.69 2.03 7.50
N ARG A 15 -1.67 1.26 7.90
CA ARG A 15 -0.28 1.55 7.58
C ARG A 15 0.07 1.29 6.11
N GLU A 16 -0.49 0.24 5.52
CA GLU A 16 -0.34 -0.03 4.09
C GLU A 16 -1.04 1.04 3.24
N ILE A 17 -2.21 1.53 3.68
CA ILE A 17 -2.90 2.65 3.04
C ILE A 17 -2.03 3.90 3.05
N GLU A 18 -1.44 4.21 4.21
CA GLU A 18 -0.57 5.37 4.37
C GLU A 18 0.66 5.28 3.46
N VAL A 19 1.33 4.13 3.41
CA VAL A 19 2.45 3.88 2.50
C VAL A 19 2.02 4.06 1.04
N LEU A 20 0.87 3.52 0.65
CA LEU A 20 0.41 3.56 -0.74
C LEU A 20 0.00 4.98 -1.17
N ARG A 21 -0.57 5.78 -0.27
CA ARG A 21 -0.82 7.22 -0.49
C ARG A 21 0.47 7.97 -0.81
N ARG A 22 1.53 7.77 -0.02
CA ARG A 22 2.83 8.41 -0.29
C ARG A 22 3.47 7.94 -1.58
N VAL A 23 3.28 6.67 -1.96
CA VAL A 23 3.72 6.16 -3.27
C VAL A 23 3.03 6.89 -4.41
N ALA A 24 1.72 7.13 -4.30
CA ALA A 24 0.94 7.86 -5.30
C ALA A 24 1.27 9.35 -5.36
N GLU A 25 1.72 9.95 -4.25
CA GLU A 25 2.32 11.28 -4.21
C GLU A 25 3.71 11.33 -4.89
N GLY A 26 4.23 10.20 -5.38
CA GLY A 26 5.53 10.12 -6.06
C GLY A 26 6.73 9.97 -5.13
N MET A 27 6.52 9.77 -3.82
CA MET A 27 7.62 9.70 -2.85
C MET A 27 8.43 8.40 -2.94
N THR A 28 9.74 8.49 -3.00
CA THR A 28 10.65 7.33 -2.91
C THR A 28 10.53 6.61 -1.56
N ASP A 29 10.90 5.32 -1.49
CA ASP A 29 10.87 4.54 -0.24
C ASP A 29 11.64 5.22 0.91
N ASP A 30 12.68 5.96 0.53
CA ASP A 30 13.45 6.88 1.35
C ASP A 30 12.67 8.01 2.01
N GLN A 31 11.91 8.73 1.19
CA GLN A 31 11.08 9.84 1.63
C GLN A 31 9.95 9.29 2.50
N ILE A 32 9.32 8.19 2.08
CA ILE A 32 8.27 7.51 2.84
C ILE A 32 8.81 7.08 4.22
N ALA A 33 9.99 6.46 4.26
CA ALA A 33 10.62 6.04 5.51
C ALA A 33 10.80 7.21 6.48
N ARG A 34 11.32 8.35 5.99
CA ARG A 34 11.48 9.57 6.79
C ARG A 34 10.14 10.15 7.24
N THR A 35 9.18 10.30 6.35
CA THR A 35 7.84 10.84 6.65
C THR A 35 7.10 10.00 7.68
N LEU A 36 7.26 8.67 7.61
CA LEU A 36 6.55 7.73 8.46
C LEU A 36 7.32 7.31 9.72
N GLY A 37 8.56 7.76 9.90
CA GLY A 37 9.41 7.40 11.04
C GLY A 37 9.77 5.91 11.10
N ILE A 38 9.91 5.25 9.94
CA ILE A 38 10.24 3.81 9.84
C ILE A 38 11.43 3.57 8.90
N SER A 39 11.99 2.36 8.93
CA SER A 39 13.10 2.01 8.03
C SER A 39 12.62 1.84 6.57
N ARG A 40 13.51 2.10 5.59
CA ARG A 40 13.25 1.78 4.17
C ARG A 40 12.88 0.31 3.96
N ARG A 41 13.51 -0.60 4.73
CA ARG A 41 13.18 -2.03 4.70
C ARG A 41 11.73 -2.27 5.11
N THR A 42 11.26 -1.60 6.16
CA THR A 42 9.87 -1.68 6.62
C THR A 42 8.91 -1.17 5.55
N VAL A 43 9.23 -0.05 4.86
CA VAL A 43 8.46 0.45 3.72
C VAL A 43 8.34 -0.60 2.63
N ARG A 44 9.46 -1.22 2.22
CA ARG A 44 9.46 -2.29 1.21
C ARG A 44 8.61 -3.48 1.62
N THR A 45 8.68 -3.91 2.88
CA THR A 45 7.82 -4.97 3.40
C THR A 45 6.33 -4.62 3.32
N HIS A 46 5.95 -3.37 3.60
CA HIS A 46 4.57 -2.93 3.39
C HIS A 46 4.18 -2.98 1.91
N LEU A 47 5.03 -2.51 1.00
CA LEU A 47 4.78 -2.58 -0.44
C LEU A 47 4.64 -4.02 -0.95
N GLU A 48 5.51 -4.93 -0.53
CA GLU A 48 5.42 -6.35 -0.89
C GLU A 48 4.10 -6.98 -0.44
N ARG A 49 3.62 -6.63 0.76
CA ARG A 49 2.32 -7.10 1.27
C ARG A 49 1.16 -6.52 0.47
N ILE A 50 1.19 -5.23 0.16
CA ILE A 50 0.19 -4.56 -0.70
C ILE A 50 0.14 -5.26 -2.06
N PHE A 51 1.31 -5.46 -2.69
CA PHE A 51 1.41 -6.09 -4.00
C PHE A 51 0.85 -7.51 -3.98
N LYS A 52 1.20 -8.30 -2.96
CA LYS A 52 0.68 -9.65 -2.78
C LYS A 52 -0.84 -9.68 -2.57
N LYS A 53 -1.39 -8.73 -1.80
CA LYS A 53 -2.85 -8.64 -1.54
C LYS A 53 -3.65 -8.28 -2.78
N HIS A 54 -3.13 -7.40 -3.62
CA HIS A 54 -3.82 -6.89 -4.82
C HIS A 54 -3.37 -7.57 -6.13
N GLY A 55 -2.50 -8.58 -6.06
CA GLY A 55 -1.97 -9.25 -7.26
C GLY A 55 -1.16 -8.32 -8.16
N LEU A 56 -0.52 -7.31 -7.58
CA LEU A 56 0.29 -6.35 -8.33
C LEU A 56 1.75 -6.76 -8.39
N HIS A 57 2.44 -6.31 -9.44
CA HIS A 57 3.84 -6.61 -9.67
C HIS A 57 4.73 -5.36 -9.76
N SER A 58 4.14 -4.16 -9.67
CA SER A 58 4.91 -2.92 -9.80
C SER A 58 4.35 -1.77 -8.98
N ARG A 59 5.25 -0.86 -8.64
CA ARG A 59 4.96 0.41 -7.99
C ARG A 59 3.96 1.25 -8.80
N ALA A 60 4.09 1.26 -10.14
CA ALA A 60 3.17 1.97 -11.02
C ALA A 60 1.75 1.39 -10.95
N ALA A 61 1.63 0.07 -10.90
CA ALA A 61 0.33 -0.59 -10.73
C ALA A 61 -0.32 -0.24 -9.38
N ALA A 62 0.50 -0.04 -8.34
CA ALA A 62 0.04 0.30 -7.00
C ALA A 62 -0.61 1.68 -6.93
N VAL A 63 -0.10 2.65 -7.68
CA VAL A 63 -0.71 3.98 -7.83
C VAL A 63 -2.12 3.88 -8.44
N GLY A 64 -2.36 2.88 -9.30
CA GLY A 64 -3.66 2.62 -9.91
C GLY A 64 -4.76 2.25 -8.92
N ILE A 65 -4.43 1.61 -7.78
CA ILE A 65 -5.43 1.18 -6.79
C ILE A 65 -6.20 2.38 -6.21
N LEU A 66 -5.55 3.55 -6.03
CA LEU A 66 -6.20 4.73 -5.41
C LEU A 66 -7.34 5.26 -6.25
N ARG A 67 -7.29 5.01 -7.55
CA ARG A 67 -8.28 5.51 -8.50
C ARG A 67 -9.50 4.60 -8.62
N ASN A 68 -9.43 3.37 -8.09
CA ASN A 68 -10.44 2.33 -8.32
C ASN A 68 -11.18 1.88 -7.04
N ASP A 69 -11.10 2.65 -5.95
CA ASP A 69 -11.82 2.41 -4.67
C ASP A 69 -11.65 1.01 -4.02
N GLN A 70 -10.57 0.28 -4.34
CA GLN A 70 -10.35 -1.10 -3.86
C GLN A 70 -9.55 -1.18 -2.54
N TRP A 71 -9.98 -0.47 -1.48
CA TRP A 71 -9.23 -0.30 -0.22
C TRP A 71 -9.81 -1.05 0.98
#